data_AF-A0A6G3R615-F1
#
_entry.id   AF-A0A6G3R615-F1
#
_cell.length_a   1.000
_cell.length_b   1.000
_cell.length_c   1.000
_cell.angle_alpha   90.00
_cell.angle_beta   90.00
_cell.angle_gamma   90.00
#
_symmetry.space_group_name_H-M   'P 1'
#
loop_
_entity.id
_entity.type
_entity.pdbx_description
1 polymer ?
#
loop_
_entity_poly.entity_id
_entity_poly.type
_entity_poly.pdbx_seq_one_letter_code
_entity_poly.pdbx_strand_id
1 'polypeptide(L)'
;MRLHRLRITAFGPFGTPQDIDFDDLRAAGLFLLHGPTGAGKTSVLDAVCYALYGSVPGARHQGGGQGMTLRSDHAQQGTRTEVCLELTVAGRRLEVTRQPPWERPKKRGTGTTTEKAQSWLREYDPGEGPDGGWKALSRSHNEIGEEIGRLLGMSKEQFCQVVLLPQGDFARFLRADAEARGKLLGRLFDTRRFAAVEQRLAEQRRTTEAEVKEGDAALLADAHRMQQAASEGGREAELPLPGLAPGDPGLADAVLTWAAVARAGARERLAVARCALAAAESAQAGAERRLGDVRELDRLQRRFADAQARAEQLHARVDEQRDLEERLERARKAEKVA
;
A
#
# COMPACT_ATOMS: atom_id res chain seq x y z
N MET A 1 -39.53 -7.22 -5.17
CA MET A 1 -40.18 -6.07 -5.84
C MET A 1 -41.48 -6.54 -6.46
N ARG A 2 -42.55 -5.75 -6.38
CA ARG A 2 -43.87 -6.03 -6.96
C ARG A 2 -44.42 -4.74 -7.58
N LEU A 3 -44.93 -4.80 -8.81
CA LEU A 3 -45.64 -3.69 -9.45
C LEU A 3 -47.14 -3.80 -9.12
N HIS A 4 -47.79 -2.68 -8.83
CA HIS A 4 -49.23 -2.62 -8.55
C HIS A 4 -49.99 -1.92 -9.67
N ARG A 5 -49.54 -0.73 -10.06
CA ARG A 5 -50.24 0.07 -11.07
C ARG A 5 -49.26 0.94 -11.85
N LEU A 6 -49.50 1.11 -13.14
CA LEU A 6 -48.72 2.00 -14.00
C LEU A 6 -49.64 2.87 -14.83
N ARG A 7 -49.55 4.18 -14.64
CA ARG A 7 -50.23 5.18 -15.45
C ARG A 7 -49.23 5.88 -16.36
N ILE A 8 -49.53 5.91 -17.65
CA ILE A 8 -48.67 6.47 -18.69
C ILE A 8 -49.48 7.50 -19.46
N THR A 9 -49.00 8.74 -19.51
CA THR A 9 -49.64 9.82 -20.27
C THR A 9 -48.63 10.44 -21.23
N ALA A 10 -49.02 10.62 -22.50
CA ALA A 10 -48.22 11.28 -23.53
C ALA A 10 -46.76 10.78 -23.63
N PHE A 11 -46.56 9.46 -23.57
CA PHE A 11 -45.25 8.80 -23.54
C PHE A 11 -45.13 7.74 -24.63
N GLY A 12 -44.06 7.81 -25.45
CA GLY A 12 -43.87 6.90 -26.57
C GLY A 12 -45.04 6.95 -27.58
N PRO A 13 -45.65 5.82 -27.98
CA PRO A 13 -46.80 5.83 -28.90
C PRO A 13 -48.12 6.20 -28.22
N PHE A 14 -48.17 6.34 -26.89
CA PHE A 14 -49.40 6.61 -26.15
C PHE A 14 -49.67 8.11 -26.04
N GLY A 15 -50.56 8.63 -26.89
CA GLY A 15 -50.97 10.05 -26.87
C GLY A 15 -51.96 10.40 -25.75
N THR A 16 -52.78 9.43 -25.31
CA THR A 16 -53.77 9.56 -24.23
C THR A 16 -53.33 8.80 -22.97
N PRO A 17 -53.88 9.14 -21.79
CA PRO A 17 -53.61 8.39 -20.57
C PRO A 17 -53.98 6.92 -20.72
N GLN A 18 -53.04 6.04 -20.39
CA GLN A 18 -53.21 4.60 -20.27
C GLN A 18 -52.99 4.22 -18.80
N ASP A 19 -53.85 3.35 -18.29
CA ASP A 19 -53.80 2.90 -16.89
C ASP A 19 -53.78 1.37 -16.88
N ILE A 20 -52.71 0.80 -16.30
CA ILE A 20 -52.46 -0.63 -16.26
C ILE A 20 -52.47 -1.05 -14.80
N ASP A 21 -53.45 -1.86 -14.43
CA ASP A 21 -53.51 -2.51 -13.13
C ASP A 21 -52.77 -3.85 -13.19
N PHE A 22 -51.62 -3.94 -12.53
CA PHE A 22 -50.84 -5.16 -12.45
C PHE A 22 -51.36 -6.12 -11.39
N ASP A 23 -52.11 -5.66 -10.39
CA ASP A 23 -52.69 -6.54 -9.38
C ASP A 23 -53.79 -7.41 -10.00
N ASP A 24 -54.61 -6.84 -10.89
CA ASP A 24 -55.59 -7.59 -11.69
C ASP A 24 -54.91 -8.62 -12.60
N LEU A 25 -53.84 -8.23 -13.30
CA LEU A 25 -53.08 -9.12 -14.19
C LEU A 25 -52.34 -10.23 -13.43
N ARG A 26 -51.94 -9.97 -12.19
CA ARG A 26 -51.16 -10.91 -11.36
C ARG A 26 -52.01 -12.02 -10.79
N ALA A 27 -53.33 -11.88 -10.71
CA ALA A 27 -54.21 -12.96 -10.24
C ALA A 27 -53.99 -14.29 -11.01
N ALA A 28 -53.55 -14.21 -12.27
CA ALA A 28 -53.21 -15.36 -13.11
C ALA A 28 -51.73 -15.85 -13.01
N GLY A 29 -50.86 -15.15 -12.27
CA GLY A 29 -49.44 -15.49 -12.09
C GLY A 29 -48.51 -15.17 -13.27
N LEU A 30 -49.01 -15.27 -14.51
CA LEU A 30 -48.32 -14.91 -15.75
C LEU A 30 -49.28 -14.11 -16.65
N PHE A 31 -48.80 -13.01 -17.24
CA PHE A 31 -49.57 -12.24 -18.21
C PHE A 31 -48.76 -11.97 -19.48
N LEU A 32 -49.46 -11.79 -20.60
CA LEU A 32 -48.87 -11.57 -21.92
C LEU A 32 -49.24 -10.19 -22.45
N LEU A 33 -48.23 -9.38 -22.77
CA LEU A 33 -48.40 -8.15 -23.54
C LEU A 33 -48.36 -8.50 -25.05
N HIS A 34 -49.53 -8.61 -25.67
CA HIS A 34 -49.67 -8.91 -27.09
C HIS A 34 -50.10 -7.68 -27.90
N GLY A 35 -49.73 -7.64 -29.19
CA GLY A 35 -50.11 -6.59 -30.13
C GLY A 35 -49.15 -6.52 -31.32
N PRO A 36 -49.46 -5.76 -32.38
CA PRO A 36 -48.59 -5.61 -33.54
C PRO A 36 -47.25 -4.93 -33.17
N THR A 37 -46.23 -5.12 -34.00
CA THR A 37 -44.96 -4.38 -33.87
C THR A 37 -45.25 -2.88 -33.95
N GLY A 38 -44.66 -2.10 -33.04
CA GLY A 38 -44.95 -0.66 -32.93
C GLY A 38 -46.13 -0.28 -32.03
N ALA A 39 -46.93 -1.24 -31.53
CA ALA A 39 -48.06 -0.97 -30.64
C ALA A 39 -47.69 -0.44 -29.23
N GLY A 40 -46.40 -0.21 -28.94
CA GLY A 40 -45.96 0.32 -27.65
C GLY A 40 -45.69 -0.70 -26.54
N LYS A 41 -45.63 -2.00 -26.85
CA LYS A 41 -45.27 -3.06 -25.87
C LYS A 41 -43.97 -2.74 -25.13
N THR A 42 -42.91 -2.41 -25.87
CA THR A 42 -41.62 -1.99 -25.30
C THR A 42 -41.75 -0.67 -24.53
N SER A 43 -42.62 0.24 -24.97
CA SER A 43 -42.84 1.53 -24.30
C SER A 43 -43.47 1.39 -22.93
N VAL A 44 -44.32 0.38 -22.69
CA VAL A 44 -44.81 0.06 -21.34
C VAL A 44 -43.65 -0.33 -20.41
N LEU A 45 -42.73 -1.16 -20.89
CA LEU A 45 -41.55 -1.59 -20.16
C LEU A 45 -40.57 -0.44 -19.93
N ASP A 46 -40.39 0.43 -20.94
CA ASP A 46 -39.60 1.65 -20.83
C ASP A 46 -40.18 2.61 -19.78
N ALA A 47 -41.50 2.70 -19.67
CA ALA A 47 -42.17 3.53 -18.67
C ALA A 47 -41.88 3.04 -17.24
N VAL A 48 -41.91 1.72 -16.99
CA VAL A 48 -41.50 1.15 -15.68
C VAL A 48 -40.06 1.54 -15.37
N CYS A 49 -39.15 1.36 -16.33
CA CYS A 49 -37.74 1.67 -16.13
C CYS A 49 -37.50 3.17 -15.91
N TYR A 50 -38.23 4.02 -16.64
CA TYR A 50 -38.19 5.47 -16.48
C TYR A 50 -38.71 5.89 -15.11
N ALA A 51 -39.82 5.34 -14.63
CA ALA A 51 -40.34 5.64 -13.31
C ALA A 51 -39.33 5.31 -12.20
N LEU A 52 -38.65 4.16 -12.29
CA LEU A 52 -37.66 3.74 -11.31
C LEU A 52 -36.38 4.59 -11.38
N TYR A 53 -35.76 4.69 -12.56
CA TYR A 53 -34.40 5.21 -12.73
C TYR A 53 -34.30 6.58 -13.40
N GLY A 54 -35.43 7.21 -13.75
CA GLY A 54 -35.47 8.49 -14.47
C GLY A 54 -34.94 8.43 -15.90
N SER A 55 -34.68 7.23 -16.43
CA SER A 55 -34.10 7.01 -17.75
C SER A 55 -34.53 5.66 -18.34
N VAL A 56 -34.49 5.54 -19.67
CA VAL A 56 -34.94 4.34 -20.39
C VAL A 56 -33.76 3.47 -20.85
N PRO A 57 -33.96 2.17 -21.12
CA PRO A 57 -32.94 1.28 -21.66
C PRO A 57 -32.61 1.56 -23.15
N GLY A 58 -31.32 1.42 -23.52
CA GLY A 58 -30.85 1.37 -24.92
C GLY A 58 -30.35 2.69 -25.55
N ALA A 59 -29.99 2.62 -26.84
CA ALA A 59 -29.40 3.71 -27.65
C ALA A 59 -30.33 4.93 -27.89
N ARG A 60 -31.57 4.90 -27.40
CA ARG A 60 -32.50 6.05 -27.42
C ARG A 60 -32.03 7.24 -26.57
N HIS A 61 -30.92 7.07 -25.85
CA HIS A 61 -30.14 8.12 -25.17
C HIS A 61 -29.17 8.91 -26.07
N GLN A 62 -28.91 8.49 -27.32
CA GLN A 62 -27.85 9.10 -28.15
C GLN A 62 -28.17 10.50 -28.68
N GLY A 63 -29.37 11.04 -28.40
CA GLY A 63 -29.79 12.39 -28.80
C GLY A 63 -29.87 13.38 -27.64
N GLY A 64 -28.82 13.53 -26.83
CA GLY A 64 -28.48 14.75 -26.06
C GLY A 64 -29.50 15.43 -25.13
N GLY A 65 -30.72 14.93 -24.97
CA GLY A 65 -31.79 15.58 -24.24
C GLY A 65 -32.30 14.72 -23.09
N GLN A 66 -32.42 15.31 -21.90
CA GLN A 66 -33.06 14.74 -20.71
C GLN A 66 -34.54 14.39 -20.98
N GLY A 67 -34.85 13.33 -21.73
CA GLY A 67 -36.22 12.83 -21.90
C GLY A 67 -37.14 13.60 -22.86
N MET A 68 -36.64 14.60 -23.63
CA MET A 68 -37.46 15.26 -24.67
C MET A 68 -37.94 14.30 -25.75
N THR A 69 -37.18 13.23 -26.03
CA THR A 69 -37.52 12.17 -26.99
C THR A 69 -38.57 11.17 -26.47
N LEU A 70 -39.01 11.31 -25.22
CA LEU A 70 -39.98 10.39 -24.61
C LEU A 70 -41.43 10.83 -24.78
N ARG A 71 -41.67 12.08 -25.21
CA ARG A 71 -43.03 12.60 -25.47
C ARG A 71 -43.64 11.91 -26.68
N SER A 72 -44.93 11.60 -26.59
CA SER A 72 -45.70 11.09 -27.72
C SER A 72 -46.04 12.18 -28.74
N ASP A 73 -45.75 11.92 -30.02
CA ASP A 73 -46.18 12.77 -31.13
C ASP A 73 -47.71 12.78 -31.33
N HIS A 74 -48.39 11.77 -30.79
CA HIS A 74 -49.85 11.67 -30.82
C HIS A 74 -50.53 12.44 -29.67
N ALA A 75 -49.77 13.04 -28.75
CA ALA A 75 -50.32 13.79 -27.64
C ALA A 75 -50.77 15.19 -28.06
N GLN A 76 -51.92 15.64 -27.55
CA GLN A 76 -52.37 17.02 -27.74
C GLN A 76 -51.32 18.00 -27.19
N GLN A 77 -51.18 19.17 -27.82
CA GLN A 77 -50.19 20.18 -27.44
C GLN A 77 -50.28 20.61 -25.97
N GLY A 78 -51.43 20.50 -25.31
CA GLY A 78 -51.61 20.81 -23.88
C GLY A 78 -51.38 19.66 -22.90
N THR A 79 -51.11 18.43 -23.39
CA THR A 79 -50.97 17.25 -22.51
C THR A 79 -49.53 17.10 -22.04
N ARG A 80 -49.34 16.92 -20.73
CA ARG A 80 -48.04 16.66 -20.10
C ARG A 80 -47.67 15.19 -20.21
N THR A 81 -46.42 14.93 -20.57
CA THR A 81 -45.86 13.59 -20.41
C THR A 81 -45.67 13.30 -18.93
N GLU A 82 -46.26 12.20 -18.47
CA GLU A 82 -46.22 11.76 -17.09
C GLU A 82 -46.18 10.24 -17.04
N VAL A 83 -45.33 9.71 -16.17
CA VAL A 83 -45.34 8.30 -15.81
C VAL A 83 -45.48 8.21 -14.29
N CYS A 84 -46.52 7.50 -13.84
CA CYS A 84 -46.77 7.24 -12.45
C CYS A 84 -46.73 5.73 -12.22
N LEU A 85 -45.82 5.27 -11.36
CA LEU A 85 -45.66 3.86 -11.02
C LEU A 85 -45.88 3.64 -9.54
N GLU A 86 -46.77 2.71 -9.23
CA GLU A 86 -47.00 2.19 -7.89
C GLU A 86 -46.34 0.81 -7.74
N LEU A 87 -45.51 0.65 -6.72
CA LEU A 87 -44.77 -0.58 -6.48
C LEU A 87 -44.53 -0.86 -4.99
N THR A 88 -44.32 -2.14 -4.65
CA THR A 88 -43.78 -2.56 -3.36
C THR A 88 -42.33 -3.05 -3.52
N VAL A 89 -41.41 -2.44 -2.77
CA VAL A 89 -39.98 -2.79 -2.77
C VAL A 89 -39.44 -2.76 -1.34
N ALA A 90 -38.64 -3.77 -0.96
CA ALA A 90 -38.11 -3.93 0.39
C ALA A 90 -39.17 -3.77 1.52
N GLY A 91 -40.40 -4.27 1.28
CA GLY A 91 -41.52 -4.19 2.24
C GLY A 91 -42.29 -2.87 2.27
N ARG A 92 -41.89 -1.86 1.48
CA ARG A 92 -42.51 -0.53 1.43
C ARG A 92 -43.29 -0.35 0.14
N ARG A 93 -44.53 0.18 0.25
CA ARG A 93 -45.38 0.49 -0.91
C ARG A 93 -45.20 1.96 -1.26
N LEU A 94 -44.67 2.20 -2.45
CA LEU A 94 -44.24 3.51 -2.93
C LEU A 94 -44.97 3.85 -4.23
N GLU A 95 -45.16 5.15 -4.45
CA GLU A 95 -45.61 5.69 -5.71
C GLU A 95 -44.61 6.73 -6.20
N VAL A 96 -44.11 6.52 -7.42
CA VAL A 96 -43.15 7.40 -8.08
C VAL A 96 -43.81 8.01 -9.29
N THR A 97 -43.92 9.34 -9.29
CA THR A 97 -44.38 10.11 -10.45
C THR A 97 -43.19 10.84 -11.06
N ARG A 98 -42.97 10.68 -12.36
CA ARG A 98 -41.94 11.42 -13.11
C ARG A 98 -42.53 12.11 -14.32
N GLN A 99 -42.17 13.37 -14.46
CA GLN A 99 -42.51 14.21 -15.61
C GLN A 99 -41.20 14.71 -16.23
N PRO A 100 -40.90 14.36 -17.50
CA PRO A 100 -39.73 14.91 -18.20
C PRO A 100 -39.88 16.43 -18.41
N PRO A 101 -38.79 17.13 -18.74
CA PRO A 101 -38.86 18.51 -19.16
C PRO A 101 -39.68 18.63 -20.45
N TRP A 102 -40.49 19.68 -20.56
CA TRP A 102 -41.38 19.89 -21.68
C TRP A 102 -41.49 21.38 -22.04
N GLU A 103 -41.40 21.67 -23.34
CA GLU A 103 -41.79 22.94 -23.96
C GLU A 103 -43.31 23.20 -24.01
N ARG A 104 -43.86 23.80 -22.97
CA ARG A 104 -45.28 24.18 -22.92
C ARG A 104 -45.55 25.42 -23.78
N PRO A 105 -46.68 25.49 -24.51
CA PRO A 105 -47.15 26.75 -25.10
C PRO A 105 -47.25 27.86 -24.03
N LYS A 106 -46.85 29.09 -24.40
CA LYS A 106 -46.99 30.24 -23.50
C LYS A 106 -48.46 30.53 -23.22
N LYS A 107 -48.79 30.85 -21.96
CA LYS A 107 -50.15 31.28 -21.56
C LYS A 107 -50.55 32.64 -22.16
N ARG A 108 -49.57 33.45 -22.60
CA ARG A 108 -49.74 34.74 -23.28
C ARG A 108 -48.65 34.91 -24.34
N GLY A 109 -49.03 35.30 -25.56
CA GLY A 109 -48.12 35.48 -26.72
C GLY A 109 -47.89 34.19 -27.54
N THR A 110 -47.07 34.30 -28.58
CA THR A 110 -46.66 33.17 -29.44
C THR A 110 -45.37 32.52 -28.93
N GLY A 111 -45.24 31.20 -29.14
CA GLY A 111 -44.04 30.41 -28.77
C GLY A 111 -44.20 29.49 -27.56
N THR A 112 -43.12 28.76 -27.24
CA THR A 112 -43.06 27.78 -26.15
C THR A 112 -42.22 28.27 -24.97
N THR A 113 -42.34 27.61 -23.81
CA THR A 113 -41.52 27.83 -22.61
C THR A 113 -41.17 26.48 -22.01
N THR A 114 -39.88 26.29 -21.73
CA THR A 114 -39.38 25.05 -21.14
C THR A 114 -39.74 24.98 -19.66
N GLU A 115 -40.58 24.01 -19.32
CA GLU A 115 -40.82 23.59 -17.94
C GLU A 115 -39.81 22.50 -17.58
N LYS A 116 -39.18 22.63 -16.41
CA LYS A 116 -38.20 21.67 -15.92
C LYS A 116 -38.86 20.33 -15.57
N ALA A 117 -38.07 19.26 -15.56
CA ALA A 117 -38.50 17.96 -15.09
C ALA A 117 -39.00 18.03 -13.65
N GLN A 118 -40.06 17.28 -13.33
CA GLN A 118 -40.61 17.17 -11.99
C GLN A 118 -40.67 15.70 -11.58
N SER A 119 -40.46 15.44 -10.29
CA SER A 119 -40.59 14.10 -9.74
C SER A 119 -41.15 14.17 -8.34
N TRP A 120 -41.94 13.17 -7.98
CA TRP A 120 -42.52 13.02 -6.67
C TRP A 120 -42.39 11.57 -6.22
N LEU A 121 -42.11 11.39 -4.93
CA LEU A 121 -42.14 10.10 -4.26
C LEU A 121 -43.12 10.18 -3.10
N ARG A 122 -44.04 9.24 -3.05
CA ARG A 122 -45.00 9.05 -1.97
C ARG A 122 -44.86 7.63 -1.41
N GLU A 123 -45.13 7.48 -0.12
CA GLU A 123 -45.20 6.18 0.54
C GLU A 123 -46.60 5.96 1.08
N TYR A 124 -47.12 4.76 0.90
CA TYR A 124 -48.42 4.38 1.41
C TYR A 124 -48.31 4.09 2.90
N ASP A 125 -49.04 4.84 3.71
CA ASP A 125 -49.14 4.67 5.15
C ASP A 125 -50.54 4.11 5.49
N PRO A 126 -50.65 2.84 5.92
CA PRO A 126 -51.93 2.26 6.30
C PRO A 126 -52.55 2.91 7.55
N GLY A 127 -51.81 3.72 8.30
CA GLY A 127 -52.32 4.47 9.45
C GLY A 127 -52.91 5.85 9.11
N GLU A 128 -52.74 6.33 7.87
CA GLU A 128 -53.18 7.66 7.44
C GLU A 128 -54.66 7.63 6.96
N GLY A 129 -55.58 7.33 7.87
CA GLY A 129 -57.03 7.32 7.64
C GLY A 129 -57.66 5.91 7.55
N PRO A 130 -59.01 5.82 7.40
CA PRO A 130 -59.74 4.54 7.42
C PRO A 130 -59.35 3.58 6.29
N ASP A 131 -58.89 4.11 5.14
CA ASP A 131 -58.51 3.35 3.94
C ASP A 131 -56.99 3.41 3.66
N GLY A 132 -56.21 3.95 4.61
CA GLY A 132 -54.80 4.32 4.42
C GLY A 132 -54.60 5.54 3.51
N GLY A 133 -53.42 6.14 3.57
CA GLY A 133 -53.09 7.40 2.88
C GLY A 133 -51.73 7.38 2.20
N TRP A 134 -51.48 8.39 1.37
CA TRP A 134 -50.21 8.57 0.68
C TRP A 134 -49.45 9.75 1.28
N LYS A 135 -48.38 9.44 2.00
CA LYS A 135 -47.48 10.43 2.59
C LYS A 135 -46.43 10.86 1.59
N ALA A 136 -46.28 12.17 1.39
CA ALA A 136 -45.21 12.71 0.55
C ALA A 136 -43.83 12.52 1.20
N LEU A 137 -42.88 11.94 0.46
CA LEU A 137 -41.51 11.71 0.91
C LEU A 137 -40.52 12.73 0.32
N SER A 138 -40.49 12.87 -1.01
CA SER A 138 -39.54 13.78 -1.67
C SER A 138 -40.10 14.32 -3.00
N ARG A 139 -39.55 15.47 -3.40
CA ARG A 139 -39.75 16.11 -4.72
C ARG A 139 -38.44 16.29 -5.50
N SER A 140 -37.33 15.77 -4.96
CA SER A 140 -35.99 15.91 -5.54
C SER A 140 -35.63 14.71 -6.40
N HIS A 141 -35.26 14.94 -7.66
CA HIS A 141 -34.86 13.87 -8.59
C HIS A 141 -33.75 12.98 -8.04
N ASN A 142 -32.75 13.59 -7.37
CA ASN A 142 -31.59 12.91 -6.83
C ASN A 142 -31.95 12.06 -5.62
N GLU A 143 -32.66 12.62 -4.65
CA GLU A 143 -33.09 11.88 -3.44
C GLU A 143 -33.98 10.70 -3.80
N ILE A 144 -34.92 10.88 -4.74
CA ILE A 144 -35.79 9.80 -5.23
C ILE A 144 -34.95 8.72 -5.91
N GLY A 145 -33.97 9.10 -6.72
CA GLY A 145 -33.05 8.15 -7.38
C GLY A 145 -32.21 7.35 -6.38
N GLU A 146 -31.65 8.00 -5.36
CA GLU A 146 -30.89 7.35 -4.30
C GLU A 146 -31.76 6.42 -3.45
N GLU A 147 -32.96 6.85 -3.08
CA GLU A 147 -33.92 6.06 -2.30
C GLU A 147 -34.32 4.79 -3.06
N ILE A 148 -34.79 4.93 -4.30
CA ILE A 148 -35.19 3.79 -5.14
C ILE A 148 -33.99 2.89 -5.44
N GLY A 149 -32.82 3.46 -5.71
CA GLY A 149 -31.58 2.71 -5.94
C GLY A 149 -31.17 1.88 -4.72
N ARG A 150 -31.26 2.46 -3.52
CA ARG A 150 -30.96 1.77 -2.25
C ARG A 150 -31.95 0.63 -1.99
N LEU A 151 -33.24 0.85 -2.23
CA LEU A 151 -34.29 -0.16 -1.99
C LEU A 151 -34.24 -1.31 -3.01
N LEU A 152 -33.90 -1.03 -4.27
CA LEU A 152 -33.73 -2.05 -5.31
C LEU A 152 -32.39 -2.79 -5.21
N GLY A 153 -31.35 -2.15 -4.67
CA GLY A 153 -30.02 -2.73 -4.52
C GLY A 153 -29.29 -2.98 -5.84
N MET A 154 -29.78 -2.42 -6.96
CA MET A 154 -29.20 -2.61 -8.29
C MET A 154 -29.32 -1.35 -9.16
N SER A 155 -28.33 -1.14 -10.03
CA SER A 155 -28.32 -0.05 -11.02
C SER A 155 -29.34 -0.31 -12.14
N LYS A 156 -29.63 0.73 -12.93
CA LYS A 156 -30.51 0.63 -14.10
C LYS A 156 -30.05 -0.46 -15.06
N GLU A 157 -28.76 -0.50 -15.37
CA GLU A 157 -28.17 -1.46 -16.30
C GLU A 157 -28.39 -2.88 -15.81
N GLN A 158 -28.25 -3.11 -14.50
CA GLN A 158 -28.48 -4.41 -13.88
C GLN A 158 -29.96 -4.79 -13.89
N PHE A 159 -30.85 -3.84 -13.58
CA PHE A 159 -32.29 -4.05 -13.66
C PHE A 159 -32.73 -4.46 -15.08
N CYS A 160 -32.19 -3.80 -16.10
CA CYS A 160 -32.41 -4.12 -17.51
C CYS A 160 -31.72 -5.41 -17.98
N GLN A 161 -30.90 -6.04 -17.16
CA GLN A 161 -30.25 -7.31 -17.51
C GLN A 161 -30.88 -8.50 -16.80
N VAL A 162 -31.59 -8.26 -15.70
CA VAL A 162 -32.03 -9.31 -14.77
C VAL A 162 -33.55 -9.34 -14.63
N VAL A 163 -34.18 -8.17 -14.55
CA VAL A 163 -35.63 -8.04 -14.29
C VAL A 163 -36.36 -7.73 -15.59
N LEU A 164 -35.90 -6.70 -16.30
CA LEU A 164 -36.48 -6.24 -17.54
C LEU A 164 -35.57 -6.68 -18.69
N LEU A 165 -35.77 -7.88 -19.25
CA LEU A 165 -34.97 -8.38 -20.37
C LEU A 165 -35.43 -7.76 -21.70
N PRO A 166 -34.70 -6.78 -22.27
CA PRO A 166 -35.06 -6.16 -23.53
C PRO A 166 -34.86 -7.18 -24.66
N GLN A 167 -35.67 -7.03 -25.70
CA GLN A 167 -35.57 -7.87 -26.89
C GLN A 167 -34.15 -7.77 -27.50
N GLY A 168 -33.42 -8.89 -27.54
CA GLY A 168 -32.06 -8.99 -28.10
C GLY A 168 -30.91 -8.98 -27.08
N ASP A 169 -31.09 -8.36 -25.91
CA ASP A 169 -30.03 -8.23 -24.90
C ASP A 169 -29.82 -9.51 -24.08
N PHE A 170 -30.83 -10.37 -23.96
CA PHE A 170 -30.66 -11.71 -23.37
C PHE A 170 -29.68 -12.59 -24.17
N ALA A 171 -29.76 -12.52 -25.50
CA ALA A 171 -28.80 -13.21 -26.37
C ALA A 171 -27.38 -12.63 -26.20
N ARG A 172 -27.27 -11.31 -25.98
CA ARG A 172 -25.99 -10.66 -25.68
C ARG A 172 -25.40 -11.12 -24.35
N PHE A 173 -26.23 -11.33 -23.32
CA PHE A 173 -25.79 -11.92 -22.05
C PHE A 173 -25.27 -13.36 -22.22
N LEU A 174 -26.02 -14.22 -22.92
CA LEU A 174 -25.60 -15.61 -23.18
C LEU A 174 -24.34 -15.70 -24.04
N ARG A 175 -24.13 -14.74 -24.95
CA ARG A 175 -22.95 -14.63 -25.82
C ARG A 175 -21.82 -13.79 -25.24
N ALA A 176 -22.01 -13.15 -24.09
CA ALA A 176 -20.97 -12.36 -23.44
C ALA A 176 -19.79 -13.26 -23.07
N ASP A 177 -18.58 -12.74 -23.24
CA ASP A 177 -17.36 -13.41 -22.81
C ASP A 177 -17.31 -13.61 -21.28
N ALA A 178 -16.38 -14.45 -20.83
CA ALA A 178 -16.25 -14.79 -19.42
C ALA A 178 -15.99 -13.56 -18.54
N GLU A 179 -15.27 -12.56 -19.05
CA GLU A 179 -14.95 -11.33 -18.32
C GLU A 179 -16.17 -10.43 -18.14
N ALA A 180 -16.94 -10.16 -19.21
CA ALA A 180 -18.15 -9.37 -19.13
C ALA A 180 -19.22 -10.05 -18.28
N ARG A 181 -19.34 -11.37 -18.38
CA ARG A 181 -20.24 -12.16 -17.54
C ARG A 181 -19.82 -12.12 -16.07
N GLY A 182 -18.51 -12.26 -15.79
CA GLY A 182 -17.95 -12.15 -14.45
C GLY A 182 -18.18 -10.79 -13.82
N LYS A 183 -17.99 -9.69 -14.56
CA LYS A 183 -18.30 -8.33 -14.11
C LYS A 183 -19.77 -8.15 -13.75
N LEU A 184 -20.68 -8.71 -14.55
CA LEU A 184 -22.12 -8.60 -14.33
C LEU A 184 -22.56 -9.40 -13.10
N LEU A 185 -22.15 -10.67 -13.00
CA LEU A 185 -22.44 -11.53 -11.85
C LEU A 185 -21.80 -10.98 -10.57
N GLY A 186 -20.56 -10.48 -10.64
CA GLY A 186 -19.88 -9.90 -9.51
C GLY A 186 -20.60 -8.66 -8.95
N ARG A 187 -21.23 -7.85 -9.80
CA ARG A 187 -22.05 -6.72 -9.33
C ARG A 187 -23.44 -7.16 -8.82
N LEU A 188 -23.97 -8.27 -9.31
CA LEU A 188 -25.27 -8.82 -8.87
C LEU A 188 -25.19 -9.47 -7.49
N PHE A 189 -24.11 -10.21 -7.23
CA PHE A 189 -23.86 -10.87 -5.95
C PHE A 189 -23.03 -10.02 -4.97
N ASP A 190 -22.83 -8.73 -5.32
CA ASP A 190 -22.00 -7.77 -4.59
C ASP A 190 -20.64 -8.33 -4.12
N THR A 191 -19.93 -8.98 -5.04
CA THR A 191 -18.60 -9.55 -4.76
C THR A 191 -17.51 -8.48 -4.67
N ARG A 192 -17.85 -7.20 -4.83
CA ARG A 192 -16.94 -6.04 -4.72
C ARG A 192 -16.18 -6.03 -3.40
N ARG A 193 -16.82 -6.46 -2.31
CA ARG A 193 -16.18 -6.59 -1.00
C ARG A 193 -14.98 -7.54 -1.00
N PHE A 194 -15.04 -8.63 -1.79
CA PHE A 194 -13.95 -9.59 -1.86
C PHE A 194 -12.77 -9.05 -2.68
N ALA A 195 -13.07 -8.35 -3.79
CA ALA A 195 -12.04 -7.66 -4.56
C ALA A 195 -11.31 -6.58 -3.73
N ALA A 196 -12.02 -5.88 -2.85
CA ALA A 196 -11.41 -4.92 -1.92
C ALA A 196 -10.47 -5.60 -0.90
N VAL A 197 -10.83 -6.78 -0.39
CA VAL A 197 -9.97 -7.57 0.49
C VAL A 197 -8.72 -8.04 -0.26
N GLU A 198 -8.87 -8.54 -1.48
CA GLU A 198 -7.75 -8.97 -2.32
C GLU A 198 -6.76 -7.82 -2.58
N GLN A 199 -7.27 -6.64 -2.96
CA GLN A 199 -6.44 -5.44 -3.14
C GLN A 199 -5.68 -5.07 -1.86
N ARG A 200 -6.37 -5.07 -0.72
CA ARG A 200 -5.73 -4.76 0.58
C ARG A 200 -4.62 -5.75 0.92
N LEU A 201 -4.84 -7.04 0.71
CA LEU A 201 -3.83 -8.08 0.95
C LEU A 201 -2.64 -7.96 -0.03
N ALA A 202 -2.90 -7.63 -1.29
CA ALA A 202 -1.86 -7.41 -2.29
C ALA A 202 -0.98 -6.20 -1.95
N GLU A 203 -1.60 -5.12 -1.45
CA GLU A 203 -0.88 -3.93 -0.99
C GLU A 203 -0.06 -4.21 0.27
N GLN A 204 -0.65 -4.91 1.26
CA GLN A 204 0.08 -5.35 2.45
C GLN A 204 1.29 -6.22 2.09
N ARG A 205 1.12 -7.20 1.20
CA ARG A 205 2.22 -8.03 0.70
C ARG A 205 3.33 -7.18 0.09
N ARG A 206 2.97 -6.23 -0.77
CA ARG A 206 3.94 -5.36 -1.44
C ARG A 206 4.73 -4.51 -0.45
N THR A 207 4.06 -3.94 0.56
CA THR A 207 4.71 -3.14 1.60
C THR A 207 5.66 -3.99 2.43
N THR A 208 5.20 -5.12 2.95
CA THR A 208 6.04 -6.01 3.77
C THR A 208 7.23 -6.57 2.98
N GLU A 209 7.04 -6.91 1.69
CA GLU A 209 8.14 -7.36 0.84
C GLU A 209 9.20 -6.25 0.63
N ALA A 210 8.77 -4.99 0.51
CA ALA A 210 9.69 -3.87 0.42
C ALA A 210 10.47 -3.65 1.73
N GLU A 211 9.79 -3.72 2.88
CA GLU A 211 10.42 -3.61 4.20
C GLU A 211 11.46 -4.71 4.45
N VAL A 212 11.14 -5.96 4.09
CA VAL A 212 12.07 -7.09 4.20
C VAL A 212 13.28 -6.86 3.30
N LYS A 213 13.08 -6.46 2.04
CA LYS A 213 14.19 -6.18 1.11
C LYS A 213 15.09 -5.05 1.59
N GLU A 214 14.51 -4.00 2.17
CA GLU A 214 15.29 -2.89 2.73
C GLU A 214 16.12 -3.34 3.95
N GLY A 215 15.51 -4.10 4.87
CA GLY A 215 16.20 -4.67 6.02
C GLY A 215 17.33 -5.63 5.63
N ASP A 216 17.07 -6.53 4.67
CA ASP A 216 18.06 -7.46 4.15
C ASP A 216 19.23 -6.74 3.46
N ALA A 217 18.94 -5.68 2.70
CA ALA A 217 19.98 -4.86 2.07
C ALA A 217 20.86 -4.15 3.11
N ALA A 218 20.28 -3.65 4.20
CA ALA A 218 21.02 -3.07 5.31
C ALA A 218 21.92 -4.11 6.00
N LEU A 219 21.38 -5.31 6.27
CA LEU A 219 22.14 -6.43 6.86
C LEU A 219 23.32 -6.85 5.97
N LEU A 220 23.11 -6.98 4.65
CA LEU A 220 24.19 -7.27 3.72
C LEU A 220 25.24 -6.15 3.70
N ALA A 221 24.83 -4.88 3.75
CA ALA A 221 25.75 -3.75 3.79
C ALA A 221 26.62 -3.76 5.07
N ASP A 222 26.03 -4.09 6.22
CA ASP A 222 26.79 -4.32 7.46
C ASP A 222 27.77 -5.48 7.33
N ALA A 223 27.35 -6.59 6.74
CA ALA A 223 28.20 -7.76 6.53
C ALA A 223 29.39 -7.45 5.61
N HIS A 224 29.17 -6.68 4.53
CA HIS A 224 30.26 -6.21 3.66
C HIS A 224 31.24 -5.29 4.40
N ARG A 225 30.75 -4.35 5.23
CA ARG A 225 31.62 -3.50 6.07
C ARG A 225 32.47 -4.33 7.03
N MET A 226 31.86 -5.33 7.68
CA MET A 226 32.57 -6.25 8.56
C MET A 226 33.65 -7.04 7.82
N GLN A 227 33.36 -7.51 6.60
CA GLN A 227 34.32 -8.25 5.78
C GLN A 227 35.49 -7.38 5.34
N GLN A 228 35.22 -6.13 4.94
CA GLN A 228 36.25 -5.16 4.55
C GLN A 228 37.20 -4.86 5.71
N ALA A 229 36.65 -4.54 6.89
CA ALA A 229 37.45 -4.29 8.09
C ALA A 229 38.28 -5.51 8.51
N ALA A 230 37.78 -6.73 8.28
CA ALA A 230 38.54 -7.95 8.54
C ALA A 230 39.70 -8.17 7.54
N SER A 231 39.60 -7.64 6.31
CA SER A 231 40.55 -7.86 5.21
C SER A 231 41.71 -6.85 5.18
N GLU A 232 41.56 -5.66 5.80
CA GLU A 232 42.59 -4.61 5.84
C GLU A 232 43.91 -5.06 6.50
N GLY A 233 43.93 -6.19 7.21
CA GLY A 233 45.13 -6.80 7.79
C GLY A 233 46.01 -7.61 6.81
N GLY A 234 45.78 -7.52 5.50
CA GLY A 234 46.58 -8.22 4.47
C GLY A 234 46.37 -9.73 4.40
N ARG A 235 45.30 -10.24 5.02
CA ARG A 235 44.85 -11.63 4.95
C ARG A 235 43.44 -11.62 4.37
N GLU A 236 43.24 -12.38 3.29
CA GLU A 236 41.91 -12.55 2.69
C GLU A 236 40.91 -12.99 3.75
N ALA A 237 39.71 -12.43 3.74
CA ALA A 237 38.62 -12.91 4.58
C ALA A 237 38.32 -14.37 4.21
N GLU A 238 38.72 -15.32 5.05
CA GLU A 238 38.56 -16.77 4.84
C GLU A 238 37.09 -17.20 4.65
N LEU A 239 36.13 -16.37 5.06
CA LEU A 239 34.70 -16.68 5.02
C LEU A 239 33.99 -15.80 3.99
N PRO A 240 33.57 -16.38 2.84
CA PRO A 240 32.76 -15.65 1.86
C PRO A 240 31.40 -15.28 2.47
N LEU A 241 30.87 -14.14 2.05
CA LEU A 241 29.51 -13.73 2.40
C LEU A 241 28.48 -14.72 1.79
N PRO A 242 27.30 -14.87 2.41
CA PRO A 242 26.21 -15.63 1.83
C PRO A 242 25.83 -15.09 0.44
N GLY A 243 25.67 -15.97 -0.54
CA GLY A 243 25.28 -15.61 -1.92
C GLY A 243 23.78 -15.34 -2.11
N LEU A 244 23.08 -14.92 -1.05
CA LEU A 244 21.64 -14.64 -1.06
C LEU A 244 21.38 -13.17 -1.36
N ALA A 245 20.32 -12.89 -2.11
CA ALA A 245 19.88 -11.54 -2.44
C ALA A 245 18.78 -11.05 -1.48
N PRO A 246 18.62 -9.73 -1.30
CA PRO A 246 17.53 -9.18 -0.48
C PRO A 246 16.16 -9.72 -0.87
N GLY A 247 15.41 -10.22 0.12
CA GLY A 247 14.13 -10.89 -0.06
C GLY A 247 14.21 -12.41 -0.25
N ASP A 248 15.41 -12.99 -0.37
CA ASP A 248 15.57 -14.45 -0.39
C ASP A 248 15.29 -15.05 0.99
N PRO A 249 14.52 -16.15 1.06
CA PRO A 249 14.24 -16.82 2.33
C PRO A 249 15.53 -17.23 3.06
N GLY A 250 15.64 -16.84 4.34
CA GLY A 250 16.74 -17.23 5.22
C GLY A 250 18.01 -16.37 5.10
N LEU A 251 17.97 -15.25 4.35
CA LEU A 251 19.11 -14.33 4.24
C LEU A 251 19.57 -13.83 5.61
N ALA A 252 18.66 -13.36 6.45
CA ALA A 252 18.99 -12.83 7.77
C ALA A 252 19.72 -13.87 8.64
N ASP A 253 19.23 -15.11 8.67
CA ASP A 253 19.86 -16.20 9.43
C ASP A 253 21.25 -16.55 8.89
N ALA A 254 21.41 -16.57 7.57
CA ALA A 254 22.69 -16.83 6.93
C ALA A 254 23.72 -15.73 7.24
N VAL A 255 23.31 -14.46 7.17
CA VAL A 255 24.17 -13.30 7.50
C VAL A 255 24.54 -13.30 8.98
N LEU A 256 23.59 -13.56 9.88
CA LEU A 256 23.86 -13.63 11.32
C LEU A 256 24.81 -14.78 11.67
N THR A 257 24.64 -15.94 11.04
CA THR A 257 25.53 -17.09 11.21
C THR A 257 26.94 -16.75 10.73
N TRP A 258 27.06 -16.18 9.53
CA TRP A 258 28.34 -15.72 9.00
C TRP A 258 29.01 -14.70 9.94
N ALA A 259 28.26 -13.71 10.41
CA ALA A 259 28.75 -12.64 11.29
C ALA A 259 29.23 -13.20 12.63
N ALA A 260 28.55 -14.21 13.18
CA ALA A 260 28.96 -14.89 14.40
C ALA A 260 30.33 -15.58 14.24
N VAL A 261 30.54 -16.30 13.13
CA VAL A 261 31.81 -16.95 12.82
C VAL A 261 32.91 -15.91 12.59
N ALA A 262 32.64 -14.88 11.79
CA ALA A 262 33.59 -13.80 11.52
C ALA A 262 34.04 -13.11 12.83
N ARG A 263 33.10 -12.83 13.74
CA ARG A 263 33.40 -12.23 15.05
C ARG A 263 34.24 -13.16 15.93
N ALA A 264 33.93 -14.46 15.97
CA ALA A 264 34.69 -15.43 16.74
C ALA A 264 36.14 -15.53 16.24
N GLY A 265 36.34 -15.67 14.92
CA GLY A 265 37.66 -15.71 14.31
C GLY A 265 38.45 -14.42 14.53
N ALA A 266 37.80 -13.25 14.45
CA ALA A 266 38.46 -11.98 14.76
C ALA A 266 38.95 -11.89 16.21
N ARG A 267 38.15 -12.38 17.18
CA ARG A 267 38.55 -12.42 18.60
C ARG A 267 39.72 -13.35 18.85
N GLU A 268 39.71 -14.52 18.22
CA GLU A 268 40.81 -15.48 18.32
C GLU A 268 42.11 -14.90 17.77
N ARG A 269 42.06 -14.30 16.57
CA ARG A 269 43.24 -13.63 15.98
C ARG A 269 43.76 -12.50 16.86
N LEU A 270 42.88 -11.70 17.46
CA LEU A 270 43.29 -10.65 18.39
C LEU A 270 43.97 -11.23 19.64
N ALA A 271 43.45 -12.34 20.18
CA ALA A 271 44.07 -13.01 21.32
C ALA A 271 45.46 -13.55 20.97
N VAL A 272 45.61 -14.21 19.81
CA VAL A 272 46.91 -14.68 19.31
C VAL A 272 47.89 -13.52 19.13
N ALA A 273 47.47 -12.42 18.51
CA ALA A 273 48.30 -11.24 18.31
C ALA A 273 48.75 -10.60 19.63
N ARG A 274 47.87 -10.52 20.63
CA ARG A 274 48.20 -10.03 21.97
C ARG A 274 49.22 -10.92 22.68
N CYS A 275 49.06 -12.24 22.60
CA CYS A 275 50.02 -13.18 23.15
C CYS A 275 51.40 -13.05 22.48
N ALA A 276 51.42 -12.93 21.14
CA ALA A 276 52.65 -12.74 20.39
C ALA A 276 53.35 -11.42 20.74
N LEU A 277 52.59 -10.32 20.88
CA LEU A 277 53.11 -9.03 21.31
C LEU A 277 53.72 -9.11 22.72
N ALA A 278 52.99 -9.68 23.69
CA ALA A 278 53.48 -9.82 25.06
C ALA A 278 54.76 -10.68 25.13
N ALA A 279 54.84 -11.75 24.33
CA ALA A 279 56.05 -12.56 24.22
C ALA A 279 57.24 -11.77 23.63
N ALA A 280 56.99 -10.96 22.60
CA ALA A 280 58.01 -10.11 21.99
C ALA A 280 58.50 -9.03 22.96
N GLU A 281 57.61 -8.36 23.68
CA GLU A 281 57.95 -7.36 24.71
C GLU A 281 58.77 -7.98 25.84
N SER A 282 58.37 -9.18 26.32
CA SER A 282 59.14 -9.91 27.33
C SER A 282 60.53 -10.31 26.82
N ALA A 283 60.64 -10.73 25.56
CA ALA A 283 61.92 -11.08 24.94
C ALA A 283 62.82 -9.84 24.79
N GLN A 284 62.25 -8.69 24.39
CA GLN A 284 62.95 -7.41 24.31
C GLN A 284 63.47 -6.99 25.69
N ALA A 285 62.62 -6.97 26.71
CA ALA A 285 63.04 -6.62 28.08
C ALA A 285 64.12 -7.57 28.63
N GLY A 286 64.07 -8.85 28.25
CA GLY A 286 65.14 -9.82 28.53
C GLY A 286 66.44 -9.50 27.81
N ALA A 287 66.37 -9.11 26.53
CA ALA A 287 67.54 -8.71 25.75
C ALA A 287 68.18 -7.40 26.25
N GLU A 288 67.37 -6.42 26.64
CA GLU A 288 67.83 -5.16 27.23
C GLU A 288 68.56 -5.37 28.56
N ARG A 289 68.03 -6.24 29.44
CA ARG A 289 68.71 -6.62 30.68
C ARG A 289 70.07 -7.28 30.41
N ARG A 290 70.12 -8.28 29.52
CA ARG A 290 71.38 -8.93 29.13
C ARG A 290 72.39 -7.94 28.55
N LEU A 291 71.93 -7.00 27.73
CA LEU A 291 72.79 -5.94 27.20
C LEU A 291 73.33 -5.03 28.30
N GLY A 292 72.50 -4.70 29.30
CA GLY A 292 72.91 -3.98 30.51
C GLY A 292 74.01 -4.71 31.28
N ASP A 293 73.82 -6.00 31.55
CA ASP A 293 74.79 -6.85 32.26
C ASP A 293 76.13 -6.93 31.51
N VAL A 294 76.09 -7.11 30.18
CA VAL A 294 77.30 -7.14 29.34
C VAL A 294 78.03 -5.80 29.36
N ARG A 295 77.31 -4.68 29.31
CA ARG A 295 77.90 -3.33 29.39
C ARG A 295 78.55 -3.06 30.75
N GLU A 296 77.91 -3.50 31.83
CA GLU A 296 78.47 -3.35 33.18
C GLU A 296 79.72 -4.21 33.36
N LEU A 297 79.72 -5.44 32.83
CA LEU A 297 80.90 -6.30 32.84
C LEU A 297 82.08 -5.66 32.08
N ASP A 298 81.85 -5.14 30.87
CA ASP A 298 82.88 -4.42 30.09
C ASP A 298 83.42 -3.21 30.87
N ARG A 299 82.54 -2.43 31.53
CA ARG A 299 82.94 -1.30 32.39
C ARG A 299 83.86 -1.74 33.53
N LEU A 300 83.51 -2.83 34.22
CA LEU A 300 84.30 -3.38 35.32
C LEU A 300 85.64 -3.92 34.84
N GLN A 301 85.68 -4.61 33.70
CA GLN A 301 86.91 -5.11 33.08
C GLN A 301 87.87 -3.96 32.71
N ARG A 302 87.36 -2.89 32.09
CA ARG A 302 88.16 -1.69 31.79
C ARG A 302 88.73 -1.05 33.05
N ARG A 303 87.89 -0.87 34.08
CA ARG A 303 88.33 -0.30 35.37
C ARG A 303 89.40 -1.15 36.04
N PHE A 304 89.29 -2.47 35.96
CA PHE A 304 90.29 -3.40 36.48
C PHE A 304 91.62 -3.26 35.72
N ALA A 305 91.58 -3.24 34.38
CA ALA A 305 92.77 -3.02 33.56
C ALA A 305 93.46 -1.67 33.87
N ASP A 306 92.68 -0.59 34.00
CA ASP A 306 93.20 0.73 34.39
C ASP A 306 93.82 0.75 35.79
N ALA A 307 93.27 -0.04 36.72
CA ALA A 307 93.81 -0.16 38.07
C ALA A 307 95.13 -0.96 38.06
N GLN A 308 95.21 -2.04 37.28
CA GLN A 308 96.45 -2.80 37.10
C GLN A 308 97.55 -1.94 36.48
N ALA A 309 97.25 -1.22 35.39
CA ALA A 309 98.22 -0.33 34.75
C ALA A 309 98.74 0.76 35.70
N ARG A 310 97.87 1.33 36.54
CA ARG A 310 98.29 2.30 37.58
C ARG A 310 99.14 1.66 38.67
N ALA A 311 98.80 0.44 39.11
CA ALA A 311 99.59 -0.28 40.09
C ALA A 311 101.00 -0.58 39.54
N GLU A 312 101.12 -1.02 38.28
CA GLU A 312 102.40 -1.24 37.60
C GLU A 312 103.22 0.05 37.51
N GLN A 313 102.61 1.19 37.14
CA GLN A 313 103.29 2.48 37.10
C GLN A 313 103.81 2.93 38.48
N LEU A 314 103.02 2.73 39.53
CA LEU A 314 103.43 3.04 40.90
C LEU A 314 104.58 2.12 41.35
N HIS A 315 104.46 0.81 41.07
CA HIS A 315 105.52 -0.16 41.36
C HIS A 315 106.84 0.18 40.67
N ALA A 316 106.80 0.61 39.41
CA ALA A 316 107.98 1.03 38.66
C ALA A 316 108.66 2.28 39.25
N ARG A 317 107.93 3.10 40.02
CA ARG A 317 108.44 4.31 40.69
C ARG A 317 108.87 4.07 42.14
N VAL A 318 108.74 2.84 42.67
CA VAL A 318 109.10 2.53 44.06
C VAL A 318 110.56 2.81 44.35
N ASP A 319 111.46 2.43 43.43
CA ASP A 319 112.90 2.67 43.62
C ASP A 319 113.24 4.17 43.56
N GLU A 320 112.64 4.91 42.63
CA GLU A 320 112.80 6.38 42.54
C GLU A 320 112.25 7.10 43.79
N GLN A 321 111.11 6.64 44.32
CA GLN A 321 110.54 7.18 45.55
C GLN A 321 111.41 6.87 46.76
N ARG A 322 111.95 5.65 46.86
CA ARG A 322 112.87 5.23 47.91
C ARG A 322 114.14 6.07 47.90
N ASP A 323 114.71 6.33 46.73
CA ASP A 323 115.87 7.22 46.56
C ASP A 323 115.55 8.66 47.00
N LEU A 324 114.37 9.18 46.66
CA LEU A 324 113.92 10.51 47.08
C LEU A 324 113.71 10.59 48.61
N GLU A 325 113.13 9.56 49.22
CA GLU A 325 112.94 9.46 50.68
C GLU A 325 114.29 9.43 51.41
N GLU A 326 115.26 8.65 50.92
CA GLU A 326 116.62 8.65 51.47
C GLU A 326 117.29 10.02 51.36
N ARG A 327 117.13 10.72 50.22
CA ARG A 327 117.66 12.08 50.04
C ARG A 327 117.00 13.08 50.98
N LEU A 328 115.69 12.97 51.20
CA LEU A 328 114.93 13.83 52.10
C LEU A 328 115.30 13.59 53.57
N GLU A 329 115.50 12.34 53.98
CA GLU A 329 116.01 11.99 55.32
C GLU A 329 117.42 12.53 55.54
N ARG A 330 118.30 12.46 54.52
CA ARG A 330 119.63 13.10 54.59
C ARG A 330 119.51 14.62 54.74
N ALA A 331 118.60 15.28 54.01
CA ALA A 331 118.37 16.71 54.11
C ALA A 331 117.81 17.14 55.48
N ARG A 332 116.82 16.39 56.03
CA ARG A 332 116.28 16.62 57.39
C ARG A 332 117.32 16.42 58.49
N LYS A 333 118.22 15.44 58.34
CA LYS A 333 119.34 15.25 59.26
C LYS A 333 120.32 16.42 59.21
N ALA A 334 120.53 17.03 58.04
CA ALA A 334 121.38 18.22 57.89
C ALA A 334 120.73 19.48 58.50
N GLU A 335 119.41 19.65 58.39
CA GLU A 335 118.66 20.79 58.97
C GLU A 335 118.66 20.80 60.51
N LYS A 336 118.69 19.63 61.16
CA LYS A 336 118.78 19.52 62.64
C LYS A 336 120.17 19.85 63.22
N VAL A 337 121.17 20.02 62.37
CA VAL A 337 122.58 20.27 62.75
C VAL A 337 123.00 21.72 62.46
N ALA A 338 122.12 22.52 61.87
CA ALA A 338 122.26 23.98 61.71
C ALA A 338 121.54 24.72 62.85
#